data_AF-A0A1X0EGT6-F1
#
_entry.id   AF-A0A1X0EGT6-F1
#
_cell.length_a   1.000
_cell.length_b   1.000
_cell.length_c   1.000
_cell.angle_alpha   90.00
_cell.angle_beta   90.00
_cell.angle_gamma   90.00
#
_symmetry.space_group_name_H-M   'P 1'
#
loop_
_entity.id
_entity.type
_entity.pdbx_description
1 polymer ?
#
loop_
_entity_poly.entity_id
_entity_poly.type
_entity_poly.pdbx_seq_one_letter_code
_entity_poly.pdbx_strand_id
1 'polypeptide(L)'
;SPLEPEVPYYSATSFDPREEPYCDAYYWADNLRHTVRFAAAVQAALEDGYRVFTELSPHPLLTHAVDQTARSLDSSVAALAGMRREQPLPNGLRGLLGDLYAAGAAVDFSVLYPGGRLVDATLPAWTHRRLLLNDTTDRLAHGSSVAVHPLLGPHVRLAEEPERHVWQGEVGTDALPWLAD
;
A
#
# COMPACT_ATOMS: atom_id res chain seq x y z
N SER A 1 -33.34 -30.99 -0.63
CA SER A 1 -32.72 -30.21 -1.71
C SER A 1 -31.49 -29.52 -1.18
N PRO A 2 -30.46 -29.24 -2.00
CA PRO A 2 -29.31 -28.44 -1.58
C PRO A 2 -29.77 -27.08 -1.04
N LEU A 3 -29.00 -26.51 -0.11
CA LEU A 3 -29.22 -25.18 0.45
C LEU A 3 -28.53 -24.13 -0.44
N GLU A 4 -29.03 -22.90 -0.41
CA GLU A 4 -28.38 -21.77 -1.06
C GLU A 4 -27.05 -21.44 -0.34
N PRO A 5 -25.99 -21.09 -1.09
CA PRO A 5 -24.69 -20.74 -0.53
C PRO A 5 -24.74 -19.38 0.19
N GLU A 6 -24.28 -19.36 1.44
CA GLU A 6 -24.16 -18.12 2.23
C GLU A 6 -22.88 -17.31 1.90
N VAL A 7 -21.95 -17.93 1.16
CA VAL A 7 -20.68 -17.34 0.74
C VAL A 7 -20.65 -17.35 -0.79
N PRO A 8 -20.16 -16.27 -1.44
CA PRO A 8 -20.03 -16.23 -2.89
C PRO A 8 -19.30 -17.46 -3.44
N TYR A 9 -19.92 -18.13 -4.40
CA TYR A 9 -19.43 -19.37 -4.99
C TYR A 9 -19.15 -19.17 -6.47
N TYR A 10 -17.88 -19.34 -6.87
CA TYR A 10 -17.48 -19.27 -8.27
C TYR A 10 -17.32 -20.69 -8.84
N SER A 11 -18.25 -21.13 -9.68
CA SER A 11 -18.20 -22.48 -10.23
C SER A 11 -17.10 -22.63 -11.28
N ALA A 12 -16.30 -23.68 -11.15
CA ALA A 12 -15.40 -24.13 -12.22
C ALA A 12 -16.07 -25.17 -13.14
N THR A 13 -17.36 -25.49 -12.92
CA THR A 13 -18.14 -26.45 -13.72
C THR A 13 -19.10 -25.75 -14.66
N SER A 14 -19.81 -24.72 -14.17
CA SER A 14 -20.73 -23.91 -14.96
C SER A 14 -20.01 -23.17 -16.09
N PHE A 15 -20.76 -22.78 -17.13
CA PHE A 15 -20.20 -21.97 -18.23
C PHE A 15 -19.88 -20.54 -17.77
N ASP A 16 -20.77 -19.94 -16.98
CA ASP A 16 -20.51 -18.71 -16.25
C ASP A 16 -20.17 -19.04 -14.78
N PRO A 17 -18.97 -18.68 -14.29
CA PRO A 17 -18.60 -18.93 -12.90
C PRO A 17 -19.50 -18.26 -11.87
N ARG A 18 -20.21 -17.18 -12.24
CA ARG A 18 -21.09 -16.42 -11.33
C ARG A 18 -22.53 -16.93 -11.30
N GLU A 19 -22.86 -17.93 -12.12
CA GLU A 19 -24.17 -18.57 -12.04
C GLU A 19 -24.36 -19.27 -10.69
N GLU A 20 -25.57 -19.13 -10.15
CA GLU A 20 -25.98 -19.77 -8.90
C GLU A 20 -25.81 -21.30 -9.01
N PRO A 21 -24.98 -21.93 -8.16
CA PRO A 21 -24.72 -23.36 -8.26
C PRO A 21 -25.93 -24.17 -7.78
N TYR A 22 -26.53 -24.95 -8.68
CA TYR A 22 -27.70 -25.78 -8.37
C TYR A 22 -27.39 -26.99 -7.48
N CYS A 23 -26.12 -27.40 -7.36
CA CYS A 23 -25.59 -28.38 -6.39
C CYS A 23 -26.35 -29.71 -6.24
N ASP A 24 -27.14 -30.09 -7.24
CA ASP A 24 -27.91 -31.34 -7.25
C ASP A 24 -27.11 -32.50 -7.87
N ALA A 25 -27.75 -33.65 -8.05
CA ALA A 25 -27.09 -34.82 -8.63
C ALA A 25 -26.55 -34.58 -10.05
N TYR A 26 -27.22 -33.75 -10.86
CA TYR A 26 -26.76 -33.40 -12.21
C TYR A 26 -25.53 -32.50 -12.15
N TYR A 27 -25.48 -31.55 -11.22
CA TYR A 27 -24.28 -30.71 -11.02
C TYR A 27 -23.05 -31.56 -10.74
N TRP A 28 -23.17 -32.54 -9.84
CA TRP A 28 -22.06 -33.43 -9.50
C TRP A 28 -21.66 -34.35 -10.65
N ALA A 29 -22.62 -34.79 -11.47
CA ALA A 29 -22.32 -35.52 -12.70
C ALA A 29 -21.56 -34.63 -13.71
N ASP A 30 -21.98 -33.38 -13.88
CA ASP A 30 -21.33 -32.41 -14.75
C ASP A 30 -19.93 -32.04 -14.25
N ASN A 31 -19.75 -31.86 -12.94
CA ASN A 31 -18.45 -31.58 -12.32
C ASN A 31 -17.43 -32.68 -12.60
N LEU A 32 -17.87 -33.94 -12.61
CA LEU A 32 -17.02 -35.08 -12.97
C LEU A 32 -16.80 -35.20 -14.48
N ARG A 33 -17.80 -34.86 -15.30
CA ARG A 33 -17.81 -35.14 -16.74
C ARG A 33 -17.22 -34.04 -17.60
N HIS A 34 -17.41 -32.78 -17.22
CA HIS A 34 -17.06 -31.61 -18.02
C HIS A 34 -15.69 -31.02 -17.64
N THR A 35 -15.19 -30.15 -18.51
CA THR A 35 -13.91 -29.46 -18.30
C THR A 35 -13.98 -28.56 -17.08
N VAL A 36 -12.97 -28.65 -16.21
CA VAL A 36 -12.80 -27.74 -15.07
C VAL A 36 -12.27 -26.39 -15.55
N ARG A 37 -13.11 -25.36 -15.51
CA ARG A 37 -12.84 -23.98 -15.95
C ARG A 37 -12.22 -23.13 -14.82
N PHE A 38 -11.22 -23.67 -14.11
CA PHE A 38 -10.65 -23.04 -12.91
C PHE A 38 -10.15 -21.61 -13.15
N ALA A 39 -9.43 -21.36 -14.24
CA ALA A 39 -8.92 -20.03 -14.58
C ALA A 39 -10.04 -18.99 -14.76
N ALA A 40 -11.19 -19.39 -15.34
CA ALA A 40 -12.34 -18.51 -15.50
C ALA A 40 -12.98 -18.17 -14.14
N ALA A 41 -13.07 -19.14 -13.23
CA ALA A 41 -13.56 -18.91 -11.88
C ALA A 41 -12.65 -17.96 -11.07
N VAL A 42 -11.33 -18.15 -11.16
CA VAL A 42 -10.35 -17.24 -10.54
C VAL A 42 -10.44 -15.85 -11.15
N GLN A 43 -10.55 -15.73 -12.47
CA GLN A 43 -10.72 -14.44 -13.15
C GLN A 43 -11.98 -13.72 -12.66
N ALA A 44 -13.12 -14.41 -12.57
CA ALA A 44 -14.36 -13.82 -12.06
C ALA A 44 -14.19 -13.29 -10.63
N ALA A 45 -13.55 -14.05 -9.74
CA ALA A 45 -13.25 -13.58 -8.39
C ALA A 45 -12.31 -12.36 -8.37
N LEU A 46 -11.31 -12.32 -9.27
CA LEU A 46 -10.41 -11.17 -9.39
C LEU A 46 -11.15 -9.90 -9.85
N GLU A 47 -12.01 -10.03 -10.86
CA GLU A 47 -12.86 -8.95 -11.36
C GLU A 47 -13.78 -8.40 -10.27
N ASP A 48 -14.28 -9.27 -9.38
CA ASP A 48 -15.16 -8.90 -8.27
C ASP A 48 -14.40 -8.34 -7.05
N GLY A 49 -13.07 -8.23 -7.14
CA GLY A 49 -12.24 -7.52 -6.15
C GLY A 49 -11.52 -8.41 -5.14
N TYR A 50 -11.62 -9.74 -5.23
CA TYR A 50 -10.87 -10.64 -4.35
C TYR A 50 -9.37 -10.60 -4.67
N ARG A 51 -8.52 -10.48 -3.62
CA ARG A 51 -7.05 -10.34 -3.77
C ARG A 51 -6.23 -11.32 -2.95
N VAL A 52 -6.85 -12.01 -1.99
CA VAL A 52 -6.18 -13.02 -1.16
C VAL A 52 -6.85 -14.37 -1.42
N PHE A 53 -6.07 -15.32 -1.94
CA PHE A 53 -6.51 -16.67 -2.26
C PHE A 53 -5.75 -17.65 -1.36
N THR A 54 -6.45 -18.59 -0.75
CA THR A 54 -5.82 -19.65 0.05
C THR A 54 -6.28 -21.01 -0.40
N GLU A 55 -5.32 -21.88 -0.71
CA GLU A 55 -5.60 -23.26 -1.06
C GLU A 55 -5.69 -24.12 0.20
N LEU A 56 -6.89 -24.64 0.48
CA LEU A 56 -7.15 -25.54 1.59
C LEU A 56 -6.93 -27.00 1.16
N SER A 57 -5.66 -27.39 1.06
CA SER A 57 -5.24 -28.74 0.67
C SER A 57 -4.02 -29.20 1.49
N PRO A 58 -3.75 -30.51 1.59
CA PRO A 58 -2.57 -31.03 2.29
C PRO A 58 -1.23 -30.64 1.64
N HIS A 59 -1.25 -30.24 0.37
CA HIS A 59 -0.10 -29.73 -0.38
C HIS A 59 -0.58 -28.90 -1.57
N PRO A 60 0.00 -27.71 -1.82
CA PRO A 60 -0.52 -26.79 -2.82
C PRO A 60 -0.33 -27.30 -4.24
N LEU A 61 -1.40 -27.27 -5.02
CA LEU A 61 -1.42 -27.62 -6.45
C LEU A 61 -1.86 -26.43 -7.32
N LEU A 62 -2.62 -25.49 -6.77
CA LEU A 62 -3.36 -24.46 -7.51
C LEU A 62 -2.84 -23.04 -7.26
N THR A 63 -2.07 -22.81 -6.19
CA THR A 63 -1.47 -21.49 -5.92
C THR A 63 -0.75 -20.88 -7.13
N HIS A 64 -0.01 -21.69 -7.89
CA HIS A 64 0.66 -21.23 -9.11
C HIS A 64 -0.31 -20.86 -10.24
N ALA A 65 -1.40 -21.63 -10.40
CA ALA A 65 -2.41 -21.34 -11.40
C ALA A 65 -3.14 -20.02 -11.11
N VAL A 66 -3.44 -19.76 -9.82
CA VAL A 66 -4.01 -18.47 -9.37
C VAL A 66 -3.06 -17.31 -9.72
N ASP A 67 -1.77 -17.45 -9.38
CA ASP A 67 -0.74 -16.47 -9.69
C ASP A 67 -0.64 -16.19 -11.21
N GLN A 68 -0.66 -17.24 -12.03
CA GLN A 68 -0.60 -17.11 -13.49
C GLN A 68 -1.83 -16.39 -14.05
N THR A 69 -3.03 -16.74 -13.60
CA THR A 69 -4.27 -16.06 -14.00
C THR A 69 -4.23 -14.59 -13.60
N ALA A 70 -3.83 -14.27 -12.36
CA ALA A 70 -3.71 -12.89 -11.90
C ALA A 70 -2.71 -12.07 -12.73
N ARG A 71 -1.53 -12.64 -13.02
CA ARG A 71 -0.52 -12.00 -13.89
C ARG A 71 -1.04 -11.75 -15.31
N SER A 72 -1.84 -12.66 -15.85
CA SER A 72 -2.43 -12.48 -17.19
C SER A 72 -3.43 -11.32 -17.28
N LEU A 73 -3.90 -10.84 -16.14
CA LEU A 73 -4.85 -9.73 -16.00
C LEU A 73 -4.18 -8.48 -15.39
N ASP A 74 -2.84 -8.42 -15.38
CA ASP A 74 -2.05 -7.36 -14.74
C ASP A 74 -2.48 -7.06 -13.29
N SER A 75 -2.94 -8.10 -12.59
CA SER A 75 -3.47 -8.02 -11.22
C SER A 75 -2.47 -8.61 -10.23
N SER A 76 -2.35 -7.97 -9.06
CA SER A 76 -1.56 -8.48 -7.94
C SER A 76 -2.45 -9.22 -6.95
N VAL A 77 -2.00 -10.40 -6.51
CA VAL A 77 -2.68 -11.22 -5.50
C VAL A 77 -1.70 -11.84 -4.52
N ALA A 78 -2.22 -12.23 -3.36
CA ALA A 78 -1.56 -13.17 -2.46
C ALA A 78 -2.18 -14.56 -2.64
N ALA A 79 -1.43 -15.52 -3.20
CA ALA A 79 -1.83 -16.92 -3.28
C ALA A 79 -1.09 -17.74 -2.22
N LEU A 80 -1.80 -18.16 -1.17
CA LEU A 80 -1.24 -18.82 0.01
C LEU A 80 -1.59 -20.31 0.03
N ALA A 81 -0.64 -21.14 0.46
CA ALA A 81 -0.86 -22.56 0.68
C ALA A 81 -1.29 -22.79 2.13
N GLY A 82 -2.40 -23.49 2.35
CA GLY A 82 -2.87 -23.79 3.70
C GLY A 82 -1.96 -24.78 4.44
N MET A 83 -1.51 -25.82 3.73
CA MET A 83 -0.56 -26.82 4.26
C MET A 83 0.40 -27.26 3.16
N ARG A 84 1.55 -27.79 3.54
CA ARG A 84 2.49 -28.46 2.63
C ARG A 84 2.80 -29.85 3.15
N ARG A 85 2.95 -30.81 2.24
CA ARG A 85 3.44 -32.16 2.54
C ARG A 85 4.66 -32.11 3.47
N GLU A 86 4.64 -32.93 4.52
CA GLU A 86 5.70 -33.05 5.53
C GLU A 86 6.02 -31.77 6.32
N GLN A 87 5.22 -30.71 6.18
CA GLN A 87 5.39 -29.50 6.98
C GLN A 87 5.04 -29.76 8.45
N PRO A 88 5.99 -29.52 9.38
CA PRO A 88 5.65 -29.52 10.80
C PRO A 88 4.69 -28.37 11.11
N LEU A 89 3.59 -28.67 11.79
CA LEU A 89 2.60 -27.68 12.24
C LEU A 89 2.49 -27.67 13.77
N PRO A 90 3.57 -27.34 14.50
CA PRO A 90 3.58 -27.37 15.97
C PRO A 90 2.53 -26.44 16.60
N ASN A 91 2.11 -25.40 15.87
CA ASN A 91 1.08 -24.43 16.26
C ASN A 91 -0.19 -24.54 15.40
N GLY A 92 -0.41 -25.66 14.72
CA GLY A 92 -1.50 -25.84 13.76
C GLY A 92 -1.45 -24.80 12.64
N LEU A 93 -2.61 -24.25 12.26
CA LEU A 93 -2.76 -23.26 11.19
C LEU A 93 -2.54 -21.80 11.63
N ARG A 94 -2.00 -21.54 12.82
CA ARG A 94 -1.77 -20.17 13.30
C ARG A 94 -0.79 -19.39 12.41
N GLY A 95 0.18 -20.08 11.80
CA GLY A 95 1.07 -19.48 10.80
C GLY A 95 0.29 -18.96 9.58
N LEU A 96 -0.59 -19.80 9.03
CA LEU A 96 -1.46 -19.43 7.91
C LEU A 96 -2.35 -18.22 8.24
N LEU A 97 -2.91 -18.15 9.45
CA LEU A 97 -3.71 -17.00 9.88
C LEU A 97 -2.88 -15.71 9.93
N GLY A 98 -1.62 -15.80 10.35
CA GLY A 98 -0.66 -14.68 10.30
C GLY A 98 -0.38 -14.24 8.86
N ASP A 99 -0.15 -15.20 7.96
CA ASP A 99 0.10 -14.93 6.54
C ASP A 99 -1.12 -14.29 5.85
N LEU A 100 -2.33 -14.78 6.15
CA LEU A 100 -3.60 -14.23 5.68
C LEU A 100 -3.78 -12.78 6.14
N TYR A 101 -3.58 -12.51 7.43
CA TYR A 101 -3.70 -11.17 7.99
C TYR A 101 -2.66 -10.21 7.38
N ALA A 102 -1.40 -10.66 7.25
CA ALA A 102 -0.34 -9.87 6.63
C ALA A 102 -0.61 -9.58 5.14
N ALA A 103 -1.32 -10.48 4.45
CA ALA A 103 -1.80 -10.28 3.08
C ALA A 103 -3.03 -9.35 2.98
N GLY A 104 -3.59 -8.89 4.10
CA GLY A 104 -4.74 -7.97 4.14
C GLY A 104 -6.10 -8.66 4.20
N ALA A 105 -6.17 -9.98 4.44
CA ALA A 105 -7.44 -10.64 4.68
C ALA A 105 -8.06 -10.18 6.00
N ALA A 106 -9.38 -10.05 6.03
CA ALA A 106 -10.11 -9.80 7.26
C ALA A 106 -10.04 -11.04 8.17
N VAL A 107 -9.52 -10.86 9.38
CA VAL A 107 -9.43 -11.91 10.40
C VAL A 107 -10.06 -11.38 11.68
N ASP A 108 -11.08 -12.09 12.17
CA ASP A 108 -11.67 -11.79 13.46
C ASP A 108 -10.80 -12.35 14.60
N PHE A 109 -9.91 -11.51 15.10
CA PHE A 109 -9.04 -11.86 16.23
C PHE A 109 -9.78 -11.98 17.56
N SER A 110 -11.06 -11.57 17.66
CA SER A 110 -11.83 -11.75 18.90
C SER A 110 -12.11 -13.22 19.21
N VAL A 111 -12.16 -14.08 18.18
CA VAL A 111 -12.29 -15.54 18.35
C VAL A 111 -11.04 -16.14 18.99
N LEU A 112 -9.85 -15.67 18.60
CA LEU A 112 -8.57 -16.14 19.13
C LEU A 112 -8.24 -15.52 20.49
N TYR A 113 -8.63 -14.26 20.68
CA TYR A 113 -8.37 -13.45 21.87
C TYR A 113 -9.68 -12.87 22.42
N PRO A 114 -10.57 -13.70 22.99
CA PRO A 114 -11.88 -13.25 23.48
C PRO A 114 -11.79 -12.34 24.71
N GLY A 115 -10.62 -12.33 25.36
CA GLY A 115 -10.30 -11.44 26.46
C GLY A 115 -8.81 -11.15 26.51
N GLY A 116 -8.44 -10.06 27.15
CA GLY A 116 -7.05 -9.63 27.26
C GLY A 116 -6.93 -8.34 28.07
N ARG A 117 -5.69 -7.92 28.33
CA ARG A 117 -5.37 -6.64 28.94
C ARG A 117 -4.59 -5.81 27.93
N LEU A 118 -4.98 -4.55 27.76
CA LEU A 118 -4.21 -3.61 26.97
C LEU A 118 -2.82 -3.42 27.60
N VAL A 119 -1.79 -3.50 26.79
CA VAL A 119 -0.39 -3.28 27.20
C VAL A 119 0.20 -2.15 26.38
N ASP A 120 1.10 -1.38 26.99
CA ASP A 120 1.81 -0.28 26.33
C ASP A 120 2.89 -0.86 25.41
N ALA A 121 2.49 -1.24 24.20
CA ALA A 121 3.38 -1.66 23.13
C ALA A 121 3.95 -0.44 22.38
N THR A 122 5.14 -0.60 21.81
CA THR A 122 5.74 0.44 20.96
C THR A 122 4.87 0.69 19.72
N LEU A 123 4.62 1.97 19.41
CA LEU A 123 3.86 2.36 18.22
C LEU A 123 4.65 2.08 16.93
N PRO A 124 3.98 1.89 15.77
CA PRO A 124 4.65 1.79 14.48
C PRO A 124 5.59 2.98 14.21
N ALA A 125 6.80 2.68 13.74
CA ALA A 125 7.78 3.71 13.42
C ALA A 125 7.49 4.36 12.06
N TRP A 126 7.57 5.68 12.01
CA TRP A 126 7.37 6.46 10.79
C TRP A 126 8.61 6.45 9.89
N THR A 127 8.42 6.35 8.58
CA THR A 127 9.50 6.57 7.60
C THR A 127 9.65 8.06 7.30
N HIS A 128 10.40 8.77 8.15
CA HIS A 128 10.61 10.21 7.99
C HIS A 128 11.47 10.53 6.76
N ARG A 129 10.97 11.40 5.89
CA ARG A 129 11.77 12.12 4.89
C ARG A 129 11.72 13.60 5.22
N ARG A 130 12.86 14.28 5.07
CA ARG A 130 12.91 15.73 5.21
C ARG A 130 12.25 16.36 3.99
N LEU A 131 10.99 16.76 4.14
CA LEU A 131 10.22 17.47 3.13
C LEU A 131 10.14 18.94 3.54
N LEU A 132 11.12 19.74 3.10
CA LEU A 132 11.11 21.20 3.26
C LEU A 132 10.95 21.83 1.88
N LEU A 133 10.10 22.85 1.79
CA LEU A 133 10.09 23.74 0.64
C LEU A 133 11.31 24.67 0.78
N ASN A 134 12.27 24.51 -0.12
CA ASN A 134 13.32 25.50 -0.28
C ASN A 134 12.70 26.64 -1.09
N ASP A 135 12.48 27.77 -0.44
CA ASP A 135 12.05 28.99 -1.10
C ASP A 135 13.26 29.48 -1.93
N THR A 136 13.33 29.08 -3.21
CA THR A 136 14.35 29.58 -4.14
C THR A 136 14.05 31.00 -4.60
N THR A 137 12.97 31.59 -4.11
CA THR A 137 12.72 33.04 -4.08
C THR A 137 13.34 33.64 -2.83
N ASP A 138 14.65 33.86 -2.93
CA ASP A 138 15.34 35.04 -2.41
C ASP A 138 14.61 35.81 -1.30
N ARG A 139 14.72 35.33 -0.05
CA ARG A 139 14.48 36.16 1.14
C ARG A 139 15.62 37.19 1.31
N LEU A 140 15.91 37.97 0.28
CA LEU A 140 16.68 39.21 0.41
C LEU A 140 16.01 40.23 1.34
N ALA A 141 14.78 39.98 1.79
CA ALA A 141 14.07 40.95 2.63
C ALA A 141 14.18 40.72 4.14
N HIS A 142 14.24 39.50 4.67
CA HIS A 142 13.96 39.29 6.11
C HIS A 142 14.90 38.30 6.79
N GLY A 143 15.92 38.84 7.47
CA GLY A 143 16.45 38.22 8.69
C GLY A 143 17.94 37.90 8.70
N SER A 144 18.81 38.89 8.52
CA SER A 144 20.12 38.96 9.20
C SER A 144 20.74 40.33 8.92
N SER A 145 20.43 41.30 9.78
CA SER A 145 21.16 42.57 9.87
C SER A 145 22.56 42.29 10.44
N VAL A 146 23.44 41.71 9.63
CA VAL A 146 24.88 41.93 9.85
C VAL A 146 25.05 43.44 9.73
N ALA A 147 25.65 44.10 10.71
CA ALA A 147 25.85 45.54 10.70
C ALA A 147 26.55 45.93 9.39
N VAL A 148 25.79 46.52 8.47
CA VAL A 148 26.32 46.85 7.16
C VAL A 148 26.92 48.23 7.19
N HIS A 149 27.98 48.41 6.39
CA HIS A 149 28.66 49.68 6.24
C HIS A 149 27.65 50.83 6.15
N PRO A 150 27.79 51.90 6.97
CA PRO A 150 26.73 52.90 7.19
C PRO A 150 26.17 53.52 5.91
N LEU A 151 26.99 53.64 4.87
CA LEU A 151 26.58 54.20 3.57
C LEU A 151 26.14 53.16 2.53
N LEU A 152 26.57 51.90 2.65
CA LEU A 152 26.41 50.94 1.55
C LEU A 152 25.23 49.99 1.79
N GLY A 153 24.86 49.70 3.03
CA GLY A 153 23.80 48.72 3.28
C GLY A 153 24.16 47.32 2.72
N PRO A 154 23.26 46.32 2.80
CA PRO A 154 23.54 44.92 2.45
C PRO A 154 24.31 44.77 1.13
N HIS A 155 25.38 43.97 1.18
CA HIS A 155 26.14 43.54 0.01
C HIS A 155 25.43 42.37 -0.67
N VAL A 156 25.18 42.49 -1.97
CA VAL A 156 24.62 41.46 -2.84
C VAL A 156 25.63 41.18 -3.96
N ARG A 157 26.01 39.91 -4.12
CA ARG A 157 26.79 39.45 -5.29
C ARG A 157 25.81 39.01 -6.37
N LEU A 158 25.86 39.65 -7.53
CA LEU A 158 25.08 39.25 -8.69
C LEU A 158 25.86 38.17 -9.46
N ALA A 159 25.26 36.98 -9.56
CA ALA A 159 25.81 35.86 -10.32
C ALA A 159 25.60 36.05 -11.84
N GLU A 160 26.13 37.15 -12.39
CA GLU A 160 26.17 37.46 -13.82
C GLU A 160 27.62 37.51 -14.33
N GLU A 161 27.83 37.44 -15.65
CA GLU A 161 29.16 37.60 -16.27
C GLU A 161 29.23 38.90 -17.09
N PRO A 162 30.19 39.81 -16.79
CA PRO A 162 31.17 39.77 -15.71
C PRO A 162 30.53 39.95 -14.32
N GLU A 163 31.14 39.36 -13.30
CA GLU A 163 30.64 39.43 -11.92
C GLU A 163 30.42 40.88 -11.48
N ARG A 164 29.23 41.17 -10.93
CA ARG A 164 28.90 42.48 -10.39
C ARG A 164 28.54 42.40 -8.91
N HIS A 165 28.92 43.45 -8.20
CA HIS A 165 28.64 43.62 -6.78
C HIS A 165 27.70 44.82 -6.62
N VAL A 166 26.61 44.61 -5.90
CA VAL A 166 25.61 45.64 -5.61
C VAL A 166 25.52 45.83 -4.11
N TRP A 167 25.38 47.08 -3.69
CA TRP A 167 25.12 47.46 -2.31
C TRP A 167 23.83 48.26 -2.30
N GLN A 168 22.89 47.87 -1.45
CA GLN A 168 21.61 48.55 -1.31
C GLN A 168 21.55 49.21 0.06
N GLY A 169 21.74 50.52 0.10
CA GLY A 169 21.58 51.35 1.30
C GLY A 169 20.47 52.37 1.13
N GLU A 170 19.84 52.76 2.23
CA GLU A 170 18.96 53.93 2.27
C GLU A 170 19.81 55.16 2.59
N VAL A 171 19.78 56.18 1.72
CA VAL A 171 20.59 57.40 1.86
C VAL A 171 19.66 58.60 1.99
N GLY A 172 19.76 59.30 3.11
CA GLY A 172 19.01 60.51 3.42
C GLY A 172 19.33 60.95 4.83
N THR A 173 19.10 62.21 5.16
CA THR A 173 19.36 62.74 6.51
C THR A 173 18.49 62.09 7.59
N ASP A 174 17.34 61.54 7.20
CA ASP A 174 16.48 60.76 8.11
C ASP A 174 17.11 59.40 8.48
N ALA A 175 17.82 58.77 7.55
CA ALA A 175 18.52 57.50 7.77
C ALA A 175 19.96 57.68 8.29
N LEU A 176 20.63 58.76 7.90
CA LEU A 176 22.02 59.11 8.24
C LEU A 176 22.10 60.59 8.66
N PRO A 177 21.77 60.92 9.93
CA PRO A 177 21.66 62.31 10.38
C PRO A 177 22.93 63.15 10.24
N TRP A 178 24.11 62.51 10.29
CA TRP A 178 25.41 63.17 10.12
C TRP A 178 25.67 63.69 8.68
N LEU A 179 24.86 63.32 7.68
CA LEU A 179 24.91 63.93 6.36
C LEU A 179 24.35 65.37 6.35
N ALA A 180 23.71 65.80 7.43
CA ALA A 180 23.19 67.16 7.58
C ALA A 180 24.22 68.16 8.13
N ASP A 181 25.39 67.68 8.57
CA ASP A 181 26.48 68.47 9.17
C ASP A 181 27.48 69.03 8.14
#